data_AF-A0A8T6J053-F1
#
_entry.id   AF-A0A8T6J053-F1
#
_cell.length_a   1.000
_cell.length_b   1.000
_cell.length_c   1.000
_cell.angle_alpha   90.00
_cell.angle_beta   90.00
_cell.angle_gamma   90.00
#
_symmetry.space_group_name_H-M   'P 1'
#
loop_
_entity.id
_entity.type
_entity.pdbx_description
1 polymer ?
#
loop_
_entity_poly.entity_id
_entity_poly.type
_entity_poly.pdbx_seq_one_letter_code
_entity_poly.pdbx_strand_id
1 'polypeptide(L)'
;MPDRQSIRRRNVVSRKLDLSTLILQFEVHNKSEGISPATVVWYNEALNLFRRWLKEEGVSCLLANLGEEEARQFVLYFQTRKGRRGFVTSNTVNNRVRALRAFLGWLNREG
;
A
#
# COMPACT_ATOMS: atom_id res chain seq x y z
N MET A 1 19.51 12.47 -22.85
CA MET A 1 19.25 11.03 -23.07
C MET A 1 19.77 10.26 -21.86
N PRO A 2 18.94 9.65 -21.01
CA PRO A 2 19.44 8.88 -19.88
C PRO A 2 19.90 7.48 -20.33
N ASP A 3 21.00 7.03 -19.73
CA ASP A 3 21.76 5.82 -20.06
C ASP A 3 20.98 4.51 -19.75
N ARG A 4 21.01 3.53 -20.66
CA ARG A 4 20.24 2.26 -20.56
C ARG A 4 20.62 1.42 -19.34
N GLN A 5 21.83 1.61 -18.81
CA GLN A 5 22.33 0.92 -17.62
C GLN A 5 21.74 1.48 -16.31
N SER A 6 21.31 2.74 -16.31
CA SER A 6 20.68 3.40 -15.14
C SER A 6 19.23 2.93 -14.90
N ILE A 7 18.52 2.54 -15.96
CA ILE A 7 17.12 2.08 -15.91
C ILE A 7 17.02 0.66 -15.34
N ARG A 8 17.95 -0.22 -15.70
CA ARG A 8 17.98 -1.61 -15.21
C ARG A 8 18.32 -1.71 -13.71
N ARG A 9 19.22 -0.86 -13.20
CA ARG A 9 19.57 -0.85 -11.76
C ARG A 9 18.42 -0.34 -10.88
N ARG A 10 17.70 0.70 -11.31
CA ARG A 10 16.51 1.21 -10.61
C ARG A 10 15.43 0.12 -10.47
N ASN A 11 15.11 -0.57 -11.57
CA ASN A 11 14.12 -1.65 -11.59
C ASN A 11 14.43 -2.84 -10.66
N VAL A 12 15.71 -3.21 -10.51
CA VAL A 12 16.12 -4.32 -9.63
C VAL A 12 16.07 -3.93 -8.15
N VAL A 13 16.37 -2.66 -7.83
CA VAL A 13 16.25 -2.13 -6.47
C VAL A 13 14.79 -2.01 -6.08
N SER A 14 13.92 -1.50 -6.97
CA SER A 14 12.48 -1.37 -6.73
C SER A 14 11.82 -2.70 -6.36
N ARG A 15 12.21 -3.81 -6.99
CA ARG A 15 11.66 -5.15 -6.69
C ARG A 15 12.02 -5.72 -5.32
N LYS A 16 13.06 -5.19 -4.66
CA LYS A 16 13.50 -5.60 -3.32
C LYS A 16 12.99 -4.67 -2.22
N LEU A 17 12.24 -3.61 -2.56
CA LEU A 17 11.70 -2.68 -1.56
C LEU A 17 10.59 -3.36 -0.76
N ASP A 18 10.74 -3.33 0.55
CA ASP A 18 9.70 -3.76 1.49
C ASP A 18 8.61 -2.69 1.58
N LEU A 19 7.37 -3.15 1.75
CA LEU A 19 6.20 -2.29 1.90
C LEU A 19 6.36 -1.24 3.01
N SER A 20 7.09 -1.53 4.09
CA SER A 20 7.35 -0.51 5.13
C SER A 20 8.18 0.67 4.64
N THR A 21 9.19 0.42 3.80
CA THR A 21 10.00 1.48 3.17
C THR A 21 9.15 2.31 2.22
N LEU A 22 8.29 1.65 1.44
CA LEU A 22 7.40 2.33 0.50
C LEU A 22 6.34 3.19 1.20
N ILE A 23 5.80 2.71 2.33
CA ILE A 23 4.86 3.49 3.16
C ILE A 23 5.53 4.77 3.66
N LEU A 24 6.78 4.67 4.13
CA LEU A 24 7.53 5.86 4.58
C LEU A 24 7.77 6.85 3.44
N GLN A 25 8.14 6.36 2.25
CA GLN A 25 8.34 7.21 1.07
C GLN A 25 7.03 7.90 0.65
N PHE A 26 5.90 7.17 0.69
CA PHE A 26 4.60 7.73 0.41
C PHE A 26 4.15 8.77 1.44
N GLU A 27 4.47 8.56 2.72
CA GLU A 27 4.24 9.55 3.77
C GLU A 27 5.01 10.84 3.50
N VAL A 28 6.30 10.75 3.17
CA VAL A 28 7.13 11.92 2.84
C VAL A 28 6.57 12.65 1.63
N HIS A 29 6.17 11.93 0.57
CA HIS A 29 5.54 12.50 -0.61
C HIS A 29 4.24 13.23 -0.27
N ASN A 30 3.31 12.61 0.47
CA ASN A 30 2.06 13.27 0.82
C ASN A 30 2.30 14.54 1.66
N LYS A 31 3.28 14.52 2.56
CA LYS A 31 3.66 15.71 3.33
C LYS A 31 4.23 16.82 2.43
N SER A 32 5.04 16.49 1.42
CA SER A 32 5.58 17.49 0.49
C SER A 32 4.51 18.10 -0.41
N GLU A 33 3.48 17.33 -0.76
CA GLU A 33 2.32 17.80 -1.55
C GLU A 33 1.29 18.60 -0.72
N GLY A 34 1.56 18.85 0.57
CA GLY A 34 0.66 19.63 1.43
C GLY A 34 -0.62 18.89 1.84
N ILE A 35 -0.66 17.57 1.73
CA ILE A 35 -1.77 16.75 2.24
C ILE A 35 -1.85 16.91 3.76
N SER A 36 -3.08 17.06 4.29
CA SER A 36 -3.28 17.33 5.71
C SER A 36 -2.66 16.23 6.60
N PRO A 37 -2.09 16.56 7.78
CA PRO A 37 -1.51 15.57 8.69
C PRO A 37 -2.49 14.45 9.06
N ALA A 38 -3.77 14.78 9.26
CA ALA A 38 -4.81 13.80 9.56
C ALA A 38 -5.01 12.81 8.39
N THR A 39 -5.01 13.29 7.16
CA THR A 39 -5.12 12.44 5.97
C THR A 39 -3.88 11.55 5.78
N VAL A 40 -2.68 12.06 6.07
CA VAL A 40 -1.44 11.26 6.05
C VAL A 40 -1.46 10.14 7.08
N VAL A 41 -1.86 10.44 8.32
CA VAL A 41 -2.03 9.44 9.39
C VAL A 41 -3.02 8.37 8.94
N TRP A 42 -4.16 8.78 8.37
CA TRP A 42 -5.17 7.87 7.88
C TRP A 42 -4.66 6.94 6.77
N TYR A 43 -3.90 7.45 5.79
CA TYR A 43 -3.24 6.60 4.79
C TYR A 43 -2.30 5.60 5.45
N ASN A 44 -1.45 6.05 6.37
CA ASN A 44 -0.48 5.21 7.06
C ASN A 44 -1.14 4.09 7.89
N GLU A 45 -2.23 4.38 8.58
CA GLU A 45 -2.98 3.36 9.34
C GLU A 45 -3.53 2.27 8.42
N ALA A 46 -4.16 2.66 7.30
CA ALA A 46 -4.71 1.72 6.34
C ALA A 46 -3.62 0.85 5.69
N LEU A 47 -2.48 1.44 5.31
CA LEU A 47 -1.37 0.72 4.68
C LEU A 47 -0.62 -0.19 5.67
N ASN A 48 -0.48 0.23 6.93
CA ASN A 48 0.11 -0.63 7.97
C ASN A 48 -0.80 -1.82 8.30
N LEU A 49 -2.11 -1.64 8.25
CA LEU A 49 -3.06 -2.73 8.39
C LEU A 49 -2.95 -3.74 7.23
N PHE A 50 -2.77 -3.24 6.00
CA PHE A 50 -2.49 -4.09 4.83
C PHE A 50 -1.20 -4.87 4.99
N ARG A 51 -0.10 -4.19 5.38
CA ARG A 51 1.19 -4.85 5.66
C ARG A 51 1.07 -5.91 6.74
N ARG A 52 0.33 -5.64 7.81
CA ARG A 52 0.10 -6.60 8.90
C ARG A 52 -0.66 -7.82 8.40
N TRP A 53 -1.72 -7.61 7.62
CA TRP A 53 -2.49 -8.70 7.04
C TRP A 53 -1.62 -9.58 6.13
N LEU A 54 -0.82 -8.99 5.24
CA LEU A 54 0.11 -9.76 4.39
C LEU A 54 1.03 -10.67 5.22
N LYS A 55 1.57 -10.15 6.33
CA LYS A 55 2.40 -10.95 7.24
C LYS A 55 1.62 -12.08 7.92
N GLU A 56 0.37 -11.82 8.33
CA GLU A 56 -0.50 -12.83 8.95
C GLU A 56 -0.85 -13.96 7.98
N GLU A 57 -1.05 -13.66 6.69
CA GLU A 57 -1.32 -14.65 5.63
C GLU A 57 -0.04 -15.32 5.06
N GLY A 58 1.14 -14.95 5.56
CA GLY A 58 2.42 -15.46 5.04
C GLY A 58 2.77 -14.95 3.63
N VAL A 59 2.11 -13.90 3.16
CA VAL A 59 2.36 -13.27 1.86
C VAL A 59 3.55 -12.31 1.96
N SER A 60 4.37 -12.30 0.92
CA SER A 60 5.54 -11.43 0.84
C SER A 60 5.16 -9.93 0.84
N CYS A 61 5.82 -9.14 1.68
CA CYS A 61 5.66 -7.67 1.71
C CYS A 61 6.54 -6.94 0.68
N LEU A 62 7.14 -7.64 -0.28
CA LEU A 62 8.00 -7.04 -1.31
C LEU A 62 7.18 -6.45 -2.44
N LEU A 63 7.59 -5.29 -2.96
CA LEU A 63 6.93 -4.62 -4.10
C LEU A 63 6.69 -5.55 -5.29
N ALA A 64 7.62 -6.46 -5.58
CA ALA A 64 7.50 -7.40 -6.70
C ALA A 64 6.28 -8.34 -6.59
N ASN A 65 5.75 -8.52 -5.38
CA ASN A 65 4.64 -9.40 -5.06
C ASN A 65 3.39 -8.61 -4.64
N LEU A 66 3.39 -7.28 -4.79
CA LEU A 66 2.23 -6.44 -4.52
C LEU A 66 1.56 -6.09 -5.83
N GLY A 67 0.38 -6.66 -6.06
CA GLY A 67 -0.43 -6.41 -7.24
C GLY A 67 -1.91 -6.27 -6.93
N GLU A 68 -2.70 -6.35 -8.00
CA GLU A 68 -4.16 -6.27 -7.90
C GLU A 68 -4.74 -7.44 -7.10
N GLU A 69 -4.13 -8.62 -7.18
CA GLU A 69 -4.62 -9.83 -6.52
C GLU A 69 -4.51 -9.72 -4.99
N GLU A 70 -3.38 -9.28 -4.45
CA GLU A 70 -3.21 -9.06 -3.02
C GLU A 70 -4.16 -7.98 -2.50
N ALA A 71 -4.41 -6.95 -3.31
CA ALA A 71 -5.39 -5.92 -2.98
C ALA A 71 -6.83 -6.47 -2.93
N ARG A 72 -7.22 -7.34 -3.87
CA ARG A 72 -8.54 -8.00 -3.86
C ARG A 72 -8.69 -8.96 -2.68
N GLN A 73 -7.66 -9.75 -2.39
CA GLN A 73 -7.65 -10.67 -1.26
C GLN A 73 -7.78 -9.93 0.08
N PHE A 74 -7.12 -8.78 0.24
CA PHE A 74 -7.27 -7.95 1.42
C PHE A 74 -8.68 -7.36 1.58
N VAL A 75 -9.31 -6.96 0.48
CA VAL A 75 -10.72 -6.51 0.50
C VAL A 75 -11.64 -7.65 0.91
N LEU A 76 -11.44 -8.84 0.33
CA LEU A 76 -12.21 -10.05 0.67
C LEU A 76 -12.04 -10.42 2.14
N TYR A 77 -10.81 -10.37 2.67
CA TYR A 77 -10.53 -10.60 4.09
C TYR A 77 -11.39 -9.71 4.99
N PHE A 78 -11.56 -8.44 4.65
CA PHE A 78 -12.40 -7.55 5.45
C PHE A 78 -13.90 -7.74 5.27
N GLN A 79 -14.34 -8.13 4.08
CA GLN A 79 -15.74 -8.44 3.84
C GLN A 79 -16.18 -9.72 4.55
N THR A 80 -15.26 -10.68 4.72
CA THR A 80 -15.55 -11.99 5.31
C THR A 80 -15.30 -12.06 6.82
N ARG A 81 -14.45 -11.17 7.39
CA ARG A 81 -14.22 -11.12 8.85
C ARG A 81 -15.38 -10.47 9.61
N LYS A 82 -15.88 -11.18 10.62
CA LYS A 82 -16.65 -10.58 11.72
C LYS A 82 -15.69 -9.83 12.65
N GLY A 83 -15.87 -8.52 12.78
CA GLY A 83 -15.23 -7.72 13.84
C GLY A 83 -15.95 -7.88 15.18
N ARG A 84 -15.45 -7.18 16.21
CA ARG A 84 -16.00 -7.21 17.59
C ARG A 84 -17.49 -6.83 17.70
N ARG A 85 -18.03 -6.07 16.73
CA ARG A 85 -19.42 -5.58 16.71
C ARG A 85 -20.20 -6.07 15.48
N GLY A 86 -19.75 -7.14 14.81
CA GLY A 86 -20.33 -7.63 13.55
C GLY A 86 -19.40 -7.42 12.36
N PHE A 87 -19.92 -7.59 11.14
CA PHE A 87 -19.13 -7.43 9.91
C PHE A 87 -18.55 -6.02 9.79
N VAL A 88 -17.39 -5.91 9.15
CA VAL A 88 -16.79 -4.61 8.83
C VAL A 88 -17.74 -3.85 7.91
N THR A 89 -18.05 -2.59 8.24
CA THR A 89 -18.98 -1.79 7.44
C THR A 89 -18.38 -1.49 6.05
N SER A 90 -19.23 -1.40 5.04
CA SER A 90 -18.83 -1.04 3.68
C SER A 90 -18.04 0.27 3.63
N ASN A 91 -18.38 1.23 4.50
CA ASN A 91 -17.65 2.50 4.60
C ASN A 91 -16.19 2.29 5.02
N THR A 92 -15.95 1.39 5.97
CA THR A 92 -14.59 1.05 6.44
C THR A 92 -13.79 0.34 5.36
N VAL A 93 -14.42 -0.59 4.62
CA VAL A 93 -13.78 -1.26 3.48
C VAL A 93 -13.43 -0.25 2.38
N ASN A 94 -14.37 0.62 2.00
CA ASN A 94 -14.16 1.64 0.98
C ASN A 94 -13.02 2.61 1.34
N ASN A 95 -12.94 2.99 2.62
CA ASN A 95 -11.85 3.82 3.12
C ASN A 95 -10.48 3.16 2.94
N ARG A 96 -10.37 1.86 3.22
CA ARG A 96 -9.12 1.10 3.01
C ARG A 96 -8.79 0.94 1.52
N VAL A 97 -9.79 0.68 0.69
CA VAL A 97 -9.62 0.61 -0.78
C VAL A 97 -9.12 1.94 -1.34
N ARG A 98 -9.64 3.08 -0.86
CA ARG A 98 -9.16 4.41 -1.26
C ARG A 98 -7.69 4.62 -0.93
N ALA A 99 -7.26 4.23 0.28
CA ALA A 99 -5.86 4.31 0.67
C ALA A 99 -4.95 3.45 -0.22
N LEU A 100 -5.36 2.22 -0.51
CA LEU A 100 -4.61 1.33 -1.41
C LEU A 100 -4.54 1.86 -2.83
N ARG A 101 -5.64 2.39 -3.37
CA ARG A 101 -5.65 3.00 -4.71
C ARG A 101 -4.72 4.21 -4.80
N ALA A 102 -4.73 5.09 -3.80
CA ALA A 102 -3.84 6.24 -3.76
C ALA A 102 -2.36 5.80 -3.74
N PHE A 103 -2.03 4.83 -2.89
CA PHE A 103 -0.68 4.30 -2.74
C PHE A 103 -0.19 3.55 -4.00
N LEU A 104 -0.96 2.60 -4.54
CA LEU A 104 -0.60 1.86 -5.75
C LEU A 104 -0.55 2.78 -6.98
N GLY A 105 -1.45 3.77 -7.06
CA GLY A 105 -1.42 4.78 -8.11
C GLY A 105 -0.18 5.67 -8.04
N TRP A 106 0.28 6.01 -6.83
CA TRP A 106 1.56 6.70 -6.62
C TRP A 106 2.75 5.83 -7.01
N LEU A 107 2.79 4.56 -6.59
CA LEU A 107 3.83 3.61 -7.00
C LEU A 107 3.93 3.46 -8.52
N ASN A 108 2.80 3.42 -9.22
CA ASN A 108 2.79 3.31 -10.68
C ASN A 108 3.30 4.58 -11.40
N ARG A 109 3.27 5.76 -10.73
CA ARG A 109 3.80 7.01 -11.29
C ARG A 109 5.28 7.20 -11.01
N GLU A 110 5.73 6.82 -9.81
CA GLU A 110 7.10 7.04 -9.33
C GLU A 110 8.05 5.84 -9.57
N GLY A 111 7.51 4.66 -9.89
CA GLY A 111 8.23 3.39 -10.04
C GLY A 111 9.05 3.21 -11.32
#